data_AF-A0A9E4QEM4-F1
#
_entry.id   AF-A0A9E4QEM4-F1
#
_cell.length_a   1.000
_cell.length_b   1.000
_cell.length_c   1.000
_cell.angle_alpha   90.00
_cell.angle_beta   90.00
_cell.angle_gamma   90.00
#
_symmetry.space_group_name_H-M   'P 1'
#
loop_
_entity.id
_entity.type
_entity.pdbx_description
1 polymer ?
#
loop_
_entity_poly.entity_id
_entity_poly.type
_entity_poly.pdbx_seq_one_letter_code
_entity_poly.pdbx_strand_id
1 'polypeptide(L)' 'MATEHFEDALAFCRKAGYRPELAWSCCDYSDALRERQGEGDRAKAIRLLDESLAISSELGIRPLMERVLSRRKILRA' A
#
# COMPACT_ATOMS: atom_id res chain seq x y z
N MET A 1 -11.32 -2.05 -13.45
CA MET A 1 -10.02 -1.33 -13.57
C MET A 1 -9.06 -1.83 -12.50
N ALA A 2 -7.74 -1.80 -12.71
CA ALA A 2 -6.78 -2.33 -11.72
C ALA A 2 -6.99 -1.74 -10.30
N THR A 3 -7.34 -0.45 -10.23
CA THR A 3 -7.68 0.26 -8.99
C THR A 3 -8.87 -0.34 -8.23
N GLU A 4 -9.93 -0.74 -8.92
CA GLU A 4 -11.13 -1.33 -8.31
C GLU A 4 -10.82 -2.72 -7.75
N HIS A 5 -10.05 -3.53 -8.48
CA HIS A 5 -9.61 -4.84 -7.98
C HIS A 5 -8.74 -4.73 -6.73
N PHE A 6 -7.88 -3.70 -6.64
CA PHE A 6 -7.13 -3.43 -5.43
C PHE A 6 -8.05 -3.01 -4.28
N GLU A 7 -9.03 -2.13 -4.51
CA GLU A 7 -9.97 -1.71 -3.46
C GLU A 7 -10.79 -2.89 -2.91
N ASP A 8 -11.28 -3.76 -3.78
CA ASP A 8 -12.00 -4.97 -3.40
C ASP A 8 -11.11 -5.93 -2.60
N ALA A 9 -9.86 -6.14 -3.05
CA ALA A 9 -8.90 -6.98 -2.34
C ALA A 9 -8.58 -6.43 -0.94
N LEU A 10 -8.42 -5.10 -0.81
CA LEU A 10 -8.19 -4.45 0.48
C LEU A 10 -9.42 -4.58 1.40
N ALA A 11 -10.63 -4.37 0.88
CA ALA A 11 -11.86 -4.53 1.65
C ALA A 11 -12.03 -5.98 2.14
N PHE A 12 -11.73 -6.95 1.26
CA PHE A 12 -11.74 -8.37 1.60
C PHE A 12 -10.72 -8.70 2.70
N CYS A 13 -9.46 -8.29 2.54
CA CYS A 13 -8.41 -8.57 3.52
C CYS A 13 -8.70 -7.91 4.88
N ARG A 14 -9.25 -6.68 4.90
CA ARG A 14 -9.68 -6.02 6.14
C ARG A 14 -10.81 -6.76 6.84
N LYS A 15 -11.79 -7.28 6.08
CA LYS A 15 -12.91 -8.04 6.64
C LYS A 15 -12.50 -9.43 7.13
N ALA A 16 -11.60 -10.09 6.41
CA ALA A 16 -11.11 -11.42 6.73
C ALA A 16 -10.01 -11.42 7.81
N GLY A 17 -9.42 -10.27 8.11
CA GLY A 17 -8.33 -10.15 9.09
C GLY A 17 -6.96 -10.57 8.58
N TYR A 18 -6.80 -10.72 7.25
CA TYR A 18 -5.53 -11.06 6.60
C TYR A 18 -4.59 -9.85 6.56
N ARG A 19 -4.00 -9.54 7.72
CA ARG A 19 -3.11 -8.39 7.94
C ARG A 19 -1.84 -8.43 7.06
N PRO A 20 -1.09 -9.54 6.93
CA PRO A 20 0.08 -9.58 6.06
C PRO A 20 -0.27 -9.27 4.60
N GLU A 21 -1.31 -9.90 4.07
CA GLU A 21 -1.77 -9.77 2.69
C GLU A 21 -2.30 -8.35 2.41
N LEU A 22 -2.97 -7.75 3.40
CA LEU A 22 -3.41 -6.36 3.35
C LEU A 22 -2.20 -5.42 3.18
N ALA A 23 -1.12 -5.64 3.94
CA ALA A 23 0.07 -4.80 3.87
C ALA A 23 0.76 -4.88 2.50
N TRP A 24 0.89 -6.09 1.93
CA TRP A 24 1.44 -6.28 0.59
C TRP A 24 0.56 -5.62 -0.48
N SER A 25 -0.74 -5.86 -0.42
CA SER A 25 -1.72 -5.30 -1.36
C SER A 25 -1.72 -3.76 -1.35
N CYS A 26 -1.63 -3.13 -0.17
CA CYS A 26 -1.48 -1.69 -0.04
C CYS A 26 -0.20 -1.17 -0.73
N CYS A 27 0.90 -1.89 -0.58
CA CYS A 27 2.16 -1.52 -1.20
C CYS A 27 2.09 -1.66 -2.73
N ASP A 28 1.55 -2.75 -3.26
CA ASP A 28 1.38 -2.95 -4.71
C ASP A 28 0.42 -1.91 -5.31
N TYR A 29 -0.68 -1.61 -4.62
CA TYR A 29 -1.62 -0.59 -5.10
C TYR A 29 -1.00 0.81 -5.14
N SER A 30 -0.15 1.15 -4.15
CA SER A 30 0.57 2.43 -4.16
C SER A 30 1.49 2.59 -5.39
N ASP A 31 2.05 1.49 -5.90
CA ASP A 31 2.90 1.51 -7.09
C ASP A 31 2.09 1.67 -8.37
N ALA A 32 0.96 0.97 -8.48
CA ALA A 32 0.04 1.16 -9.59
C ALA A 32 -0.49 2.62 -9.67
N LEU A 33 -0.76 3.24 -8.52
CA LEU A 33 -1.15 4.65 -8.44
C LEU A 33 -0.01 5.59 -8.83
N ARG A 34 1.23 5.27 -8.44
CA ARG A 34 2.41 6.04 -8.86
C ARG A 34 2.60 6.00 -10.38
N GLU A 35 2.43 4.83 -11.00
CA GLU A 35 2.58 4.67 -12.46
C GLU A 35 1.49 5.41 -13.25
N ARG A 36 0.25 5.40 -12.72
CA ARG A 36 -0.89 6.08 -13.33
C ARG A 36 -0.76 7.61 -13.33
N GLN A 37 -0.08 8.20 -12.34
CA GLN A 37 0.14 9.64 -12.18
C GLN A 37 -1.14 10.49 -12.29
N GLY A 38 -2.29 9.97 -11.85
CA GLY A 38 -3.54 10.71 -11.84
C GLY A 38 -3.59 11.77 -10.73
N GLU A 39 -4.52 12.70 -10.87
CA GLU A 39 -4.79 13.70 -9.83
C GLU A 39 -5.29 13.00 -8.55
N GLY A 40 -4.62 13.25 -7.42
CA GLY A 40 -4.92 12.58 -6.15
C GLY A 40 -4.29 11.19 -5.96
N ASP A 41 -3.76 10.55 -7.02
CA ASP A 41 -3.13 9.23 -6.93
C ASP A 41 -1.89 9.25 -6.02
N ARG A 42 -1.11 10.35 -6.05
CA ARG A 42 0.03 10.55 -5.14
C ARG A 42 -0.41 10.56 -3.67
N ALA A 43 -1.47 11.28 -3.34
CA ALA A 43 -1.99 11.36 -1.97
C ALA A 43 -2.52 10.01 -1.50
N LYS A 44 -3.22 9.28 -2.38
CA LYS A 44 -3.73 7.94 -2.12
C LYS A 44 -2.59 6.92 -1.94
N ALA A 45 -1.57 6.97 -2.80
CA ALA A 45 -0.38 6.12 -2.69
C ALA A 45 0.36 6.32 -1.35
N ILE A 46 0.50 7.57 -0.89
CA ILE A 46 1.10 7.86 0.43
C ILE A 46 0.27 7.23 1.57
N ARG A 47 -1.06 7.38 1.54
CA ARG A 47 -1.94 6.79 2.57
C ARG A 47 -1.83 5.27 2.62
N LEU A 48 -1.79 4.62 1.46
CA LEU A 48 -1.62 3.16 1.36
C LEU A 48 -0.27 2.69 1.86
N LEU A 49 0.81 3.43 1.57
CA LEU A 49 2.13 3.14 2.11
C LEU A 49 2.19 3.30 3.63
N ASP A 50 1.53 4.32 4.19
CA ASP A 50 1.49 4.51 5.64
C ASP A 50 0.71 3.37 6.34
N GLU A 51 -0.39 2.89 5.76
CA GLU A 51 -1.12 1.72 6.25
C GLU A 51 -0.29 0.43 6.14
N SER A 52 0.37 0.23 5.00
CA SER A 52 1.28 -0.90 4.80
C SER A 52 2.40 -0.89 5.83
N LEU A 53 3.01 0.27 6.11
CA LEU A 53 4.08 0.40 7.10
C LEU A 53 3.59 0.06 8.51
N ALA A 54 2.41 0.55 8.91
CA ALA A 54 1.85 0.28 10.23
C ALA A 54 1.68 -1.23 10.44
N ILE A 55 1.03 -1.91 9.50
CA ILE A 55 0.80 -3.36 9.59
C ILE A 55 2.11 -4.15 9.54
N SER A 56 3.02 -3.77 8.65
CA SER A 56 4.33 -4.43 8.52
C SER A 56 5.16 -4.29 9.80
N SER A 57 5.08 -3.13 10.46
CA SER A 57 5.78 -2.87 11.71
C SER A 57 5.17 -3.66 12.87
N GLU A 58 3.84 -3.75 12.94
CA GLU A 58 3.14 -4.59 13.94
C GLU A 58 3.51 -6.08 13.78
N LEU A 59 3.65 -6.55 12.55
CA LEU A 59 3.93 -7.96 12.24
C LEU A 59 5.43 -8.29 12.14
N GLY A 60 6.31 -7.28 12.19
CA GLY A 60 7.76 -7.47 12.05
C GLY A 60 8.23 -7.87 10.63
N ILE A 61 7.48 -7.53 9.58
CA ILE A 61 7.78 -7.90 8.18
C ILE A 61 8.85 -6.96 7.60
N ARG A 62 10.11 -7.22 7.91
CA ARG A 62 11.24 -6.34 7.54
C ARG A 62 11.36 -6.05 6.03
N PRO A 63 11.23 -7.02 5.11
CA PRO A 63 11.36 -6.76 3.67
C PRO A 63 10.29 -5.78 3.16
N LEU A 64 9.08 -5.86 3.70
CA LEU A 64 7.98 -4.97 3.31
C LEU A 64 8.20 -3.56 3.86
N MET A 65 8.67 -3.44 5.11
CA MET A 65 9.02 -2.16 5.72
C MET A 65 10.06 -1.40 4.89
N GLU A 66 11.15 -2.05 4.47
CA GLU A 66 12.19 -1.44 3.63
C GLU A 66 11.66 -0.97 2.28
N ARG A 67 10.81 -1.79 1.65
CA ARG A 67 10.17 -1.47 0.37
C ARG A 67 9.26 -0.24 0.50
N VAL A 68 8.45 -0.19 1.55
CA VAL A 68 7.52 0.89 1.84
C VAL A 68 8.24 2.21 2.11
N LEU A 69 9.29 2.18 2.94
CA LEU A 69 10.10 3.37 3.26
C LEU A 69 10.78 3.95 2.00
N SER A 70 11.32 3.08 1.15
CA SER A 70 11.94 3.49 -0.11
C SER A 70 10.94 4.17 -1.04
N ARG A 71 9.75 3.58 -1.22
CA ARG A 71 8.67 4.14 -2.06
C ARG A 71 8.13 5.46 -1.50
N ARG A 72 7.99 5.57 -0.18
CA ARG A 72 7.54 6.79 0.49
C ARG A 72 8.55 7.93 0.32
N LYS A 73 9.85 7.65 0.32
CA LYS A 73 10.89 8.65 0.04
C LYS A 73 10.76 9.22 -1.38
N ILE A 74 10.51 8.35 -2.37
CA ILE A 74 10.30 8.77 -3.77
C ILE A 74 9.04 9.63 -3.90
N LEU A 75 7.94 9.24 -3.26
CA LEU A 75 6.68 9.98 -3.34
C LEU A 75 6.66 11.28 -2.53
N ARG A 76 7.64 11.52 -1.64
CA ARG A 76 7.74 12.77 -0.85
C ARG A 76 8.88 13.68 -1.32
N ALA A 77 9.73 13.21 -2.24
CA ALA A 77 10.66 14.05 -2.99
C ALA A 77 9.91 14.93 -4.00
#